data_AF-A0A9Q9ZV58-F1
#
_entry.id   AF-A0A9Q9ZV58-F1
#
_cell.length_a   1.000
_cell.length_b   1.000
_cell.length_c   1.000
_cell.angle_alpha   90.00
_cell.angle_beta   90.00
_cell.angle_gamma   90.00
#
_symmetry.space_group_name_H-M   'P 1'
#
loop_
_entity.id
_entity.type
_entity.pdbx_description
1 polymer ?
#
loop_
_entity_poly.entity_id
_entity_poly.type
_entity_poly.pdbx_seq_one_letter_code
_entity_poly.pdbx_strand_id
1 'polypeptide(L)'
;MMAAGTEAPDSWYLALLGFAEHFRTSSPPKIRLCVHCLQAVFQFKPPQRVEARTHLQLGSVLYHHTKNSELARTHLEKATLTHDSFLSF
;
A
#
# COMPACT_ATOMS: atom_id res chain seq x y z
N MET A 1 -14.51 -31.09 0.27
CA MET A 1 -14.57 -30.21 -0.91
C MET A 1 -14.63 -28.78 -0.40
N MET A 2 -13.66 -27.92 -0.80
CA MET A 2 -13.56 -26.44 -0.62
C MET A 2 -13.38 -25.92 0.83
N ALA A 3 -12.56 -24.93 1.18
CA ALA A 3 -11.46 -24.20 0.54
C ALA A 3 -10.69 -23.45 1.66
N ALA A 4 -9.37 -23.33 1.53
CA ALA A 4 -8.52 -22.59 2.46
C ALA A 4 -8.72 -21.06 2.35
N GLY A 5 -8.64 -20.36 3.49
CA GLY A 5 -8.13 -18.98 3.59
C GLY A 5 -9.07 -17.84 3.19
N THR A 6 -9.74 -17.22 4.17
CA THR A 6 -10.08 -15.79 4.15
C THR A 6 -10.08 -15.26 5.58
N GLU A 7 -8.90 -15.01 6.14
CA GLU A 7 -8.82 -14.09 7.29
C GLU A 7 -9.32 -12.74 6.79
N ALA A 8 -10.36 -12.20 7.43
CA ALA A 8 -10.88 -10.89 7.09
C ALA A 8 -9.71 -9.88 7.11
N PRO A 9 -9.59 -8.99 6.11
CA PRO A 9 -8.54 -7.98 6.13
C PRO A 9 -8.66 -7.21 7.43
N ASP A 10 -7.55 -7.15 8.18
CA ASP A 10 -7.55 -6.58 9.51
C ASP A 10 -8.24 -5.21 9.50
N SER A 11 -9.10 -4.96 10.48
CA SER A 11 -9.92 -3.75 10.54
C SER A 11 -9.08 -2.45 10.48
N TRP A 12 -7.85 -2.50 11.02
CA TRP A 12 -6.89 -1.40 10.92
C TRP A 12 -6.46 -1.12 9.47
N TYR A 13 -6.28 -2.16 8.64
CA TYR A 13 -5.86 -2.03 7.25
C TYR A 13 -6.96 -1.38 6.41
N LEU A 14 -8.21 -1.83 6.58
CA LEU A 14 -9.36 -1.23 5.92
C LEU A 14 -9.55 0.24 6.30
N ALA A 15 -9.39 0.56 7.59
CA ALA A 15 -9.49 1.94 8.05
C ALA A 15 -8.41 2.84 7.43
N LEU A 16 -7.15 2.40 7.43
CA LEU A 16 -6.04 3.16 6.84
C LEU A 16 -6.21 3.34 5.32
N LEU A 17 -6.69 2.32 4.61
CA LEU A 17 -7.04 2.43 3.19
C LEU A 17 -8.16 3.44 2.95
N GLY A 18 -9.22 3.40 3.77
CA GLY A 18 -10.33 4.35 3.69
C GLY A 18 -9.86 5.79 3.90
N PHE A 19 -8.99 6.04 4.89
CA PHE A 19 -8.39 7.35 5.09
C PHE A 19 -7.50 7.77 3.92
N ALA A 20 -6.65 6.87 3.41
CA ALA A 20 -5.78 7.15 2.28
C ALA A 20 -6.58 7.57 1.05
N GLU A 21 -7.67 6.86 0.75
CA GLU A 21 -8.56 7.16 -0.38
C GLU A 21 -9.33 8.48 -0.18
N HIS A 22 -9.84 8.72 1.03
CA HIS A 22 -10.49 9.98 1.36
C HIS A 22 -9.56 11.18 1.14
N PHE A 23 -8.30 11.09 1.59
CA PHE A 23 -7.34 12.17 1.39
C PHE A 23 -6.92 12.33 -0.07
N ARG A 24 -6.87 11.24 -0.84
CA ARG A 24 -6.56 11.26 -2.27
C ARG A 24 -7.66 11.95 -3.09
N THR A 25 -8.93 11.71 -2.74
CA THR A 25 -10.12 12.24 -3.45
C THR A 25 -10.65 13.55 -2.89
N SER A 26 -10.20 13.97 -1.70
CA SER A 26 -10.53 15.27 -1.12
C SER A 26 -10.11 16.44 -2.03
N SER A 27 -10.82 17.57 -1.93
CA SER A 27 -10.56 18.78 -2.73
C SER A 27 -10.26 19.96 -1.80
N PRO A 28 -9.03 20.49 -1.78
CA PRO A 28 -7.85 20.06 -2.55
C PRO A 28 -7.27 18.71 -2.04
N PRO A 29 -6.64 17.90 -2.91
CA PRO A 29 -6.12 16.59 -2.57
C PRO A 29 -4.97 16.67 -1.57
N LYS A 30 -5.09 15.92 -0.48
CA LYS A 30 -4.12 15.89 0.63
C LYS A 30 -3.17 14.70 0.50
N ILE A 31 -2.41 14.69 -0.60
CA ILE A 31 -1.51 13.58 -0.98
C ILE A 31 -0.51 13.22 0.12
N ARG A 32 0.00 14.21 0.86
CA ARG A 32 0.90 13.96 2.01
C ARG A 32 0.23 13.11 3.09
N LEU A 33 -1.04 13.38 3.40
CA LEU A 33 -1.78 12.59 4.39
C LEU A 33 -2.11 11.19 3.85
N CYS A 34 -2.44 11.07 2.56
CA CYS A 34 -2.62 9.77 1.90
C CYS A 34 -1.36 8.89 2.05
N VAL A 35 -0.18 9.46 1.77
CA VAL A 35 1.11 8.78 1.95
C VAL A 35 1.34 8.37 3.42
N HIS A 36 1.03 9.25 4.38
CA HIS A 36 1.17 8.91 5.80
C HIS A 36 0.25 7.76 6.25
N CYS A 37 -0.99 7.70 5.76
CA CYS A 37 -1.89 6.59 6.04
C CYS A 37 -1.33 5.26 5.51
N LEU A 38 -0.78 5.26 4.30
CA LEU A 38 -0.16 4.08 3.72
C LEU A 38 1.14 3.69 4.43
N GLN A 39 1.94 4.66 4.87
CA GLN A 39 3.15 4.38 5.65
C GLN A 39 2.84 3.80 7.04
N ALA A 40 1.74 4.23 7.67
CA ALA A 40 1.32 3.72 8.96
C ALA A 40 1.06 2.20 8.94
N VAL A 41 0.64 1.65 7.78
CA VAL A 41 0.46 0.20 7.59
C VAL A 41 1.72 -0.59 7.98
N PHE A 42 2.92 -0.10 7.66
CA PHE A 42 4.16 -0.81 7.98
C PHE A 42 4.46 -0.88 9.49
N GLN A 43 3.88 0.02 10.30
CA GLN A 43 4.05 -0.02 11.75
C GLN A 43 3.35 -1.22 12.39
N PHE A 44 2.35 -1.78 11.72
CA PHE A 44 1.60 -2.94 12.17
C PHE A 44 2.24 -4.28 11.75
N LYS A 45 3.43 -4.26 11.13
CA LYS A 45 4.14 -5.44 10.62
C LYS A 45 3.21 -6.34 9.78
N PRO A 46 2.65 -5.79 8.69
CA PRO A 46 1.64 -6.47 7.92
C PRO A 46 2.20 -7.74 7.25
N PRO A 47 1.35 -8.72 6.93
CA PRO A 47 1.78 -9.87 6.14
C PRO A 47 2.30 -9.41 4.77
N GLN A 48 3.23 -10.18 4.21
CA GLN A 48 3.99 -9.86 3.01
C GLN A 48 3.11 -9.44 1.80
N ARG A 49 1.91 -10.04 1.66
CA ARG A 49 0.92 -9.66 0.64
C ARG A 49 0.40 -8.23 0.79
N VAL A 50 0.12 -7.82 2.02
CA VAL A 50 -0.35 -6.47 2.35
C VAL A 50 0.79 -5.46 2.19
N GLU A 51 2.00 -5.85 2.58
CA GLU A 51 3.21 -5.04 2.39
C GLU A 51 3.46 -4.73 0.90
N ALA A 52 3.45 -5.76 0.04
CA ALA A 52 3.62 -5.59 -1.41
C ALA A 52 2.56 -4.66 -2.02
N ARG A 53 1.28 -4.85 -1.64
CA ARG A 53 0.17 -4.00 -2.10
C ARG A 53 0.33 -2.56 -1.66
N THR A 54 0.73 -2.34 -0.40
CA THR A 54 0.93 -1.01 0.17
C THR A 54 2.10 -0.30 -0.52
N HIS A 55 3.19 -1.01 -0.81
CA HIS A 55 4.30 -0.49 -1.59
C HIS A 55 3.89 -0.09 -3.02
N LEU A 56 3.07 -0.90 -3.70
CA LEU A 56 2.55 -0.56 -5.02
C LEU A 56 1.64 0.69 -4.98
N GLN A 57 0.78 0.80 -3.96
CA GLN A 57 -0.07 1.98 -3.76
C GLN A 57 0.78 3.23 -3.49
N LEU A 58 1.77 3.15 -2.61
CA LEU A 58 2.69 4.26 -2.33
C LEU A 58 3.47 4.69 -3.57
N GLY A 59 4.04 3.73 -4.31
CA GLY A 59 4.75 4.00 -5.55
C GLY A 59 3.88 4.73 -6.57
N SER A 60 2.64 4.25 -6.76
CA SER A 60 1.68 4.89 -7.66
C SER A 60 1.31 6.32 -7.22
N VAL A 61 0.99 6.52 -5.94
CA VAL A 61 0.63 7.85 -5.43
C VAL A 61 1.81 8.83 -5.57
N LEU A 62 3.02 8.39 -5.22
CA LEU A 62 4.22 9.22 -5.34
C LEU A 62 4.54 9.55 -6.81
N TYR A 63 4.38 8.59 -7.72
CA TYR A 63 4.65 8.77 -9.13
C TYR A 63 3.68 9.77 -9.80
N HIS A 64 2.38 9.64 -9.53
CA HIS A 64 1.36 10.47 -10.19
C HIS A 64 1.20 11.84 -9.57
N HIS A 65 1.40 11.96 -8.25
CA HIS A 65 1.01 13.15 -7.51
C HIS A 65 2.19 13.92 -6.89
N THR A 66 3.42 13.42 -7.01
CA THR A 66 4.61 14.10 -6.48
C THR A 66 5.73 14.17 -7.51
N LYS A 67 6.74 15.01 -7.26
CA LYS A 67 7.96 15.08 -8.08
C LYS A 67 9.05 14.09 -7.61
N ASN A 68 8.73 13.20 -6.68
CA ASN A 68 9.71 12.30 -6.04
C ASN A 68 9.74 10.94 -6.76
N SER A 69 10.19 10.95 -8.01
CA SER A 69 10.25 9.77 -8.88
C SER A 69 11.20 8.68 -8.36
N GLU A 70 12.29 9.06 -7.69
CA GLU A 70 13.24 8.12 -7.08
C GLU A 70 12.57 7.29 -5.98
N LEU A 71 11.88 7.97 -5.05
CA LEU A 71 11.17 7.30 -3.95
C LEU A 71 10.01 6.44 -4.48
N ALA A 72 9.30 6.93 -5.51
CA ALA A 72 8.27 6.15 -6.19
C ALA A 72 8.85 4.86 -6.78
N ARG A 73 9.99 4.94 -7.49
CA ARG A 73 10.69 3.78 -8.05
C ARG A 73 11.08 2.78 -6.98
N THR A 74 11.71 3.24 -5.88
CA THR A 74 12.09 2.34 -4.77
C THR A 74 10.88 1.61 -4.18
N HIS A 75 9.73 2.26 -4.04
CA HIS A 75 8.52 1.59 -3.57
C HIS A 75 7.98 0.58 -4.59
N LEU A 76 8.01 0.89 -5.88
CA LEU A 76 7.60 -0.04 -6.93
C LEU A 76 8.52 -1.26 -7.00
N GLU A 77 9.85 -1.07 -6.92
CA GLU A 77 10.84 -2.16 -6.88
C GLU A 77 10.62 -3.06 -5.66
N LYS A 78 10.35 -2.49 -4.48
CA LYS A 78 10.00 -3.27 -3.30
C LYS A 78 8.73 -4.07 -3.51
N ALA A 79 7.69 -3.48 -4.10
CA ALA A 79 6.45 -4.18 -4.39
C ALA A 79 6.67 -5.40 -5.31
N THR A 80 7.52 -5.27 -6.34
CA THR A 80 7.84 -6.36 -7.26
C THR A 80 8.69 -7.46 -6.61
N LEU A 81 9.72 -7.08 -5.84
CA LEU A 81 10.56 -8.05 -5.11
C LEU A 81 9.74 -8.86 -4.10
N THR A 82 8.84 -8.18 -3.37
CA THR A 82 7.95 -8.84 -2.42
C THR A 82 6.90 -9.72 -3.13
N HIS A 83 6.54 -9.42 -4.38
CA HIS A 83 5.62 -10.23 -5.19
C HIS A 83 6.28 -11.47 -5.81
N ASP A 84 7.50 -11.36 -6.33
CA ASP A 84 8.24 -12.52 -6.89
C ASP A 84 8.57 -13.57 -5.82
N SER A 85 8.72 -13.13 -4.57
CA SER A 85 8.83 -14.02 -3.40
C SER A 85 7.59 -14.94 -3.25
N PHE A 86 6.44 -14.55 -3.79
CA PHE A 86 5.16 -15.27 -3.71
C PHE A 86 4.96 -16.25 -4.88
N LEU A 87 5.67 -16.07 -6.00
CA LEU A 87 5.57 -16.91 -7.20
C LEU A 87 6.58 -18.07 -7.22
N SER A 88 7.40 -18.21 -6.17
CA SER A 88 8.43 -19.24 -6.04
C SER A 88 7.96 -20.52 -5.31
N PHE A 89 6.65 -20.74 -5.18
CA PHE A 89 6.05 -21.97 -4.62
C PHE A 89 5.01 -22.56 -5.55
#